data_AF-A0A6P8SV86-F1
#
_entry.id   AF-A0A6P8SV86-F1
#
_cell.length_a   1.000
_cell.length_b   1.000
_cell.length_c   1.000
_cell.angle_alpha   90.00
_cell.angle_beta   90.00
_cell.angle_gamma   90.00
#
_symmetry.space_group_name_H-M   'P 1'
#
loop_
_entity.id
_entity.type
_entity.pdbx_description
1 polymer ?
#
loop_
_entity_poly.entity_id
_entity_poly.type
_entity_poly.pdbx_seq_one_letter_code
_entity_poly.pdbx_strand_id
1 'polypeptide(L)'
;MLRSTSIARTLLMSIAAPGGIVSAMRQTFQAPPAQKQLPTAQLLRHAFLLAEANNVQDYRSQILSTFGTVVKMDSTKKVVKLSGQGRGSAEWFTSIGNEYSQIVTFVLTCEESAQKLLPMCRGVMDRFRLANQPVPKILYIDRGCCRAKGPTALETMFQEWFDGGMVVCLDIFHWIHRFDAAIRTDAHSKYAMFKSALAGAVLAYNRTDLELLIEAVRAKDPDTFRSVSEQDVVRLYVTRDQLQHHVRMVTLGAQQTFRLIHLAIEELKGPAGLDQSGVSLFKTPGPHCAARPYQVYLISGIARWNCDRSSDAVFGGKGRHHRTYSAPLIHRLNTRCQQLFGETVEENFRAPAEVDSNELLGLEYLFSQSTGESGPFSLEDIIYDVQMRR
;
A
#
# COMPACT_ATOMS: atom_id res chain seq x y z
N MET A 1 -31.12 9.27 -8.84
CA MET A 1 -32.33 10.06 -8.53
C MET A 1 -33.23 10.05 -9.76
N LEU A 2 -34.45 9.58 -9.57
CA LEU A 2 -35.47 9.26 -10.58
C LEU A 2 -35.90 10.48 -11.42
N ARG A 3 -35.94 10.32 -12.75
CA ARG A 3 -36.89 11.04 -13.63
C ARG A 3 -37.25 10.17 -14.84
N SER A 4 -38.09 9.15 -14.61
CA SER A 4 -38.74 8.37 -15.69
C SER A 4 -40.24 8.14 -15.41
N THR A 5 -40.87 8.97 -14.57
CA THR A 5 -42.26 8.80 -14.13
C THR A 5 -43.27 9.72 -14.86
N SER A 6 -42.84 10.47 -15.89
CA SER A 6 -43.65 11.59 -16.39
C SER A 6 -44.59 11.27 -17.55
N ILE A 7 -44.34 10.25 -18.38
CA ILE A 7 -45.15 10.03 -19.61
C ILE A 7 -46.29 9.05 -19.35
N ALA A 8 -46.01 7.91 -18.72
CA ALA A 8 -47.03 6.90 -18.41
C ALA A 8 -48.12 7.43 -17.46
N ARG A 9 -47.75 8.30 -16.52
CA ARG A 9 -48.70 8.87 -15.54
C ARG A 9 -49.65 9.88 -16.18
N THR A 10 -49.19 10.65 -17.15
CA THR A 10 -50.01 11.64 -17.87
C THR A 10 -51.01 10.97 -18.80
N LEU A 11 -50.60 9.90 -19.50
CA LEU A 11 -51.50 9.14 -20.37
C LEU A 11 -52.60 8.40 -19.58
N LEU A 12 -52.28 7.88 -18.40
CA LEU A 12 -53.25 7.19 -17.53
C LEU A 12 -54.29 8.15 -16.94
N MET A 13 -53.90 9.40 -16.66
CA MET A 13 -54.81 10.42 -16.10
C MET A 13 -55.79 10.95 -17.15
N SER A 14 -55.41 11.02 -18.43
CA SER A 14 -56.33 11.46 -19.50
C SER A 14 -57.39 10.41 -19.85
N ILE A 15 -57.09 9.12 -19.67
CA ILE A 15 -58.03 8.01 -19.96
C ILE A 15 -59.04 7.80 -18.82
N ALA A 16 -58.74 8.29 -17.61
CA ALA A 16 -59.55 8.09 -16.41
C ALA A 16 -60.55 9.23 -16.11
N ALA A 17 -60.80 10.13 -17.08
CA ALA A 17 -61.75 11.23 -16.93
C ALA A 17 -63.19 10.72 -16.66
N PRO A 18 -63.96 11.39 -15.78
CA PRO A 18 -65.34 11.00 -15.49
C PRO A 18 -66.20 11.01 -16.77
N GLY A 19 -66.78 9.86 -17.14
CA GLY A 19 -67.65 9.72 -18.32
C GLY A 19 -67.01 9.12 -19.58
N GLY A 20 -65.72 8.73 -19.55
CA GLY A 20 -65.05 8.04 -20.67
C GLY A 20 -65.29 6.52 -20.70
N ILE A 21 -65.30 5.91 -21.89
CA ILE A 21 -65.55 4.47 -22.13
C ILE A 21 -64.72 3.53 -21.24
N VAL A 22 -63.50 3.93 -20.85
CA VAL A 22 -62.60 3.12 -20.01
C VAL A 22 -62.96 3.19 -18.51
N SER A 23 -63.77 4.15 -18.05
CA SER A 23 -64.20 4.20 -16.65
C SER A 23 -65.07 3.00 -16.27
N ALA A 24 -65.78 2.41 -17.24
CA ALA A 24 -66.58 1.20 -17.07
C ALA A 24 -65.74 -0.09 -17.04
N MET A 25 -64.49 -0.06 -17.50
CA MET A 25 -63.56 -1.20 -17.55
C MET A 25 -62.50 -1.19 -16.43
N ARG A 26 -62.74 -0.46 -15.31
CA ARG A 26 -61.83 -0.52 -14.15
C ARG A 26 -61.87 -1.91 -13.50
N GLN A 27 -61.05 -2.83 -13.99
CA GLN A 27 -60.69 -4.01 -13.21
C GLN A 27 -59.96 -3.54 -11.94
N THR A 28 -60.50 -3.88 -10.79
CA THR A 28 -59.84 -3.71 -9.50
C THR A 28 -58.68 -4.69 -9.43
N PHE A 29 -57.48 -4.27 -9.83
CA PHE A 29 -56.28 -5.05 -9.62
C PHE A 29 -56.02 -5.14 -8.11
N GLN A 30 -55.98 -6.36 -7.56
CA GLN A 30 -55.45 -6.57 -6.22
C GLN A 30 -53.99 -6.11 -6.20
N ALA A 31 -53.62 -5.34 -5.18
CA ALA A 31 -52.24 -4.97 -4.97
C ALA A 31 -51.37 -6.25 -4.94
N PRO A 32 -50.23 -6.29 -5.66
CA PRO A 32 -49.36 -7.45 -5.60
C PRO A 32 -48.99 -7.75 -4.14
N PRO A 33 -48.77 -9.04 -3.79
CA PRO A 33 -48.40 -9.39 -2.43
C PRO A 33 -47.21 -8.56 -1.97
N ALA A 34 -47.21 -8.16 -0.69
CA ALA A 34 -46.09 -7.44 -0.11
C ALA A 34 -44.78 -8.17 -0.43
N GLN A 35 -43.80 -7.43 -0.95
CA GLN A 35 -42.49 -8.00 -1.28
C GLN A 35 -41.92 -8.67 -0.04
N LYS A 36 -41.61 -9.98 -0.14
CA LYS A 36 -40.99 -10.72 0.97
C LYS A 36 -39.70 -10.00 1.35
N GLN A 37 -39.51 -9.77 2.65
CA GLN A 37 -38.26 -9.19 3.15
C GLN A 37 -37.11 -10.12 2.74
N LEU A 38 -36.06 -9.53 2.16
CA LEU A 38 -34.86 -10.28 1.81
C LEU A 38 -34.19 -10.79 3.10
N PRO A 39 -33.62 -12.00 3.09
CA PRO A 39 -32.84 -12.52 4.20
C PRO A 39 -31.76 -11.53 4.64
N THR A 40 -31.57 -11.36 5.95
CA THR A 40 -30.49 -10.52 6.47
C THR A 40 -29.12 -11.16 6.18
N ALA A 41 -28.07 -10.35 6.10
CA ALA A 41 -26.70 -10.86 5.95
C ALA A 41 -26.32 -11.84 7.08
N GLN A 42 -26.85 -11.63 8.29
CA GLN A 42 -26.65 -12.52 9.43
C GLN A 42 -27.30 -13.91 9.19
N LEU A 43 -28.51 -13.94 8.65
CA LEU A 43 -29.20 -15.19 8.34
C LEU A 43 -28.51 -15.94 7.20
N LEU A 44 -28.09 -15.25 6.14
CA LEU A 44 -27.34 -15.84 5.02
C LEU A 44 -26.01 -16.44 5.50
N ARG A 45 -25.27 -15.73 6.37
CA ARG A 45 -24.04 -16.25 6.97
C ARG A 45 -24.30 -17.49 7.82
N HIS A 46 -25.38 -17.49 8.61
CA HIS A 46 -25.73 -18.64 9.45
C HIS A 46 -26.10 -19.86 8.60
N ALA A 47 -26.91 -19.67 7.55
CA ALA A 47 -27.27 -20.73 6.61
C ALA A 47 -26.04 -21.31 5.90
N PHE A 48 -25.12 -20.45 5.46
CA PHE A 48 -23.83 -20.88 4.89
C PHE A 48 -23.03 -21.72 5.89
N LEU A 49 -22.86 -21.25 7.13
CA LEU A 49 -22.11 -22.00 8.15
C LEU A 49 -22.72 -23.37 8.43
N LEU A 50 -24.05 -23.48 8.48
CA LEU A 50 -24.74 -24.75 8.65
C LEU A 50 -24.53 -25.68 7.44
N ALA A 51 -24.56 -25.14 6.21
CA ALA A 51 -24.32 -25.92 5.00
C ALA A 51 -22.88 -26.45 4.96
N GLU A 52 -21.89 -25.64 5.37
CA GLU A 52 -20.48 -26.01 5.36
C GLU A 52 -20.06 -26.88 6.53
N ALA A 53 -20.78 -26.83 7.67
CA ALA A 53 -20.40 -27.53 8.90
C ALA A 53 -20.20 -29.04 8.69
N ASN A 54 -21.03 -29.66 7.83
CA ASN A 54 -20.94 -31.08 7.54
C ASN A 54 -19.73 -31.44 6.67
N ASN A 55 -19.15 -30.48 5.94
CA ASN A 55 -18.03 -30.70 5.04
C ASN A 55 -16.67 -30.43 5.70
N VAL A 56 -16.64 -29.92 6.94
CA VAL A 56 -15.39 -29.49 7.62
C VAL A 56 -14.37 -30.62 7.70
N GLN A 57 -14.80 -31.85 7.93
CA GLN A 57 -13.90 -33.00 8.03
C GLN A 57 -13.32 -33.39 6.67
N ASP A 58 -14.09 -33.26 5.60
CA ASP A 58 -13.62 -33.48 4.23
C ASP A 58 -12.62 -32.40 3.83
N TYR A 59 -12.91 -31.12 4.12
CA TYR A 59 -11.96 -30.02 3.89
C TYR A 59 -10.67 -30.21 4.67
N ARG A 60 -10.75 -30.65 5.93
CA ARG A 60 -9.57 -30.99 6.73
C ARG A 60 -8.76 -32.08 6.03
N SER A 61 -9.41 -33.14 5.55
CA SER A 61 -8.74 -34.26 4.87
C SER A 61 -8.10 -33.82 3.56
N GLN A 62 -8.77 -32.97 2.76
CA GLN A 62 -8.23 -32.39 1.54
C GLN A 62 -6.96 -31.57 1.82
N ILE A 63 -6.99 -30.68 2.82
CA ILE A 63 -5.82 -29.86 3.21
C ILE A 63 -4.69 -30.76 3.71
N LEU A 64 -4.97 -31.74 4.56
CA LEU A 64 -3.97 -32.66 5.10
C LEU A 64 -3.41 -33.63 4.04
N SER A 65 -4.05 -33.75 2.89
CA SER A 65 -3.55 -34.49 1.72
C SER A 65 -2.71 -33.63 0.77
N THR A 66 -2.45 -32.38 1.13
CA THR A 66 -1.59 -31.46 0.35
C THR A 66 -0.14 -31.55 0.82
N PHE A 67 0.77 -31.71 -0.14
CA PHE A 67 2.22 -31.85 0.04
C PHE A 67 2.98 -30.98 -0.97
N GLY A 68 4.32 -30.93 -0.89
CA GLY A 68 5.13 -30.15 -1.81
C GLY A 68 6.61 -30.49 -1.74
N THR A 69 7.32 -30.21 -2.82
CA THR A 69 8.79 -30.33 -2.88
C THR A 69 9.48 -29.05 -2.43
N VAL A 70 8.79 -27.91 -2.57
CA VAL A 70 9.27 -26.60 -2.13
C VAL A 70 8.16 -25.99 -1.29
N VAL A 71 8.48 -25.63 -0.06
CA VAL A 71 7.51 -25.08 0.88
C VAL A 71 7.91 -23.67 1.30
N LYS A 72 6.92 -22.85 1.65
CA LYS A 72 7.11 -21.52 2.21
C LYS A 72 6.34 -21.43 3.51
N MET A 73 7.00 -20.99 4.58
CA MET A 73 6.38 -20.69 5.86
C MET A 73 6.34 -19.18 6.07
N ASP A 74 5.14 -18.66 6.33
CA ASP A 74 4.88 -17.23 6.53
C ASP A 74 4.09 -17.05 7.82
N SER A 75 4.42 -16.00 8.59
CA SER A 75 3.71 -15.65 9.81
C SER A 75 3.27 -14.19 9.80
N THR A 76 1.97 -13.98 9.90
CA THR A 76 1.38 -12.64 9.91
C THR A 76 0.68 -12.39 11.23
N LYS A 77 0.96 -11.25 11.87
CA LYS A 77 0.17 -10.79 13.02
C LYS A 77 -1.25 -10.48 12.54
N LYS A 78 -2.23 -11.27 13.00
CA LYS A 78 -3.65 -11.08 12.68
C LYS A 78 -4.44 -10.91 13.97
N VAL A 79 -5.15 -9.79 14.07
CA VAL A 79 -6.08 -9.55 15.18
C VAL A 79 -7.38 -10.30 14.91
N VAL A 80 -7.43 -11.58 15.27
CA VAL A 80 -8.69 -12.32 15.30
C VAL A 80 -9.43 -11.90 16.57
N LYS A 81 -10.55 -11.19 16.40
CA LYS A 81 -11.40 -10.73 17.50
C LYS A 81 -12.24 -11.90 18.03
N LEU A 82 -11.61 -12.81 18.77
CA LEU A 82 -12.32 -13.81 19.55
C LEU A 82 -12.94 -13.15 20.79
N SER A 83 -14.19 -13.49 21.08
CA SER A 83 -14.94 -13.04 22.26
C SER A 83 -14.91 -14.08 23.38
N GLY A 84 -15.30 -13.67 24.59
CA GLY A 84 -15.35 -14.57 25.75
C GLY A 84 -13.97 -15.07 26.16
N GLN A 85 -13.88 -16.35 26.51
CA GLN A 85 -12.63 -16.97 27.00
C GLN A 85 -11.49 -17.02 25.96
N GLY A 86 -11.81 -16.89 24.67
CA GLY A 86 -10.80 -16.86 23.60
C GLY A 86 -10.18 -15.49 23.34
N ARG A 87 -10.57 -14.44 24.08
CA ARG A 87 -10.05 -13.09 23.84
C ARG A 87 -8.54 -13.03 24.02
N GLY A 88 -7.82 -12.60 22.99
CA GLY A 88 -6.35 -12.49 23.00
C GLY A 88 -5.61 -13.80 22.75
N SER A 89 -6.29 -14.91 22.44
CA SER A 89 -5.63 -16.20 22.20
C SER A 89 -5.19 -16.43 20.75
N ALA A 90 -5.61 -15.58 19.82
CA ALA A 90 -5.32 -15.68 18.38
C ALA A 90 -4.79 -14.35 17.84
N GLU A 91 -3.49 -14.12 18.00
CA GLU A 91 -2.79 -12.91 17.56
C GLU A 91 -1.97 -13.12 16.29
N TRP A 92 -1.62 -14.37 16.00
CA TRP A 92 -0.75 -14.74 14.88
C TRP A 92 -1.42 -15.80 14.03
N PHE A 93 -1.28 -15.66 12.72
CA PHE A 93 -1.64 -16.67 11.73
C PHE A 93 -0.35 -17.10 11.04
N THR A 94 -0.02 -18.38 11.17
CA THR A 94 1.15 -18.98 10.54
C THR A 94 0.69 -20.06 9.58
N SER A 95 1.22 -20.06 8.36
CA SER A 95 0.86 -21.03 7.34
C SER A 95 2.09 -21.54 6.60
N ILE A 96 2.01 -22.79 6.13
CA ILE A 96 2.96 -23.37 5.19
C ILE A 96 2.22 -23.60 3.87
N GLY A 97 2.73 -23.04 2.79
CA GLY A 97 2.27 -23.28 1.42
C GLY A 97 3.28 -24.08 0.60
N ASN A 98 2.83 -24.75 -0.47
CA ASN A 98 3.70 -25.45 -1.42
C ASN A 98 4.00 -24.62 -2.68
N GLU A 99 4.75 -25.19 -3.62
CA GLU A 99 5.12 -24.59 -4.92
C GLU A 99 3.91 -24.22 -5.82
N TYR A 100 2.72 -24.76 -5.52
CA TYR A 100 1.47 -24.48 -6.23
C TYR A 100 0.60 -23.45 -5.50
N SER A 101 1.13 -22.79 -4.46
CA SER A 101 0.38 -21.87 -3.59
C SER A 101 -0.80 -22.52 -2.86
N GLN A 102 -0.78 -23.84 -2.69
CA GLN A 102 -1.75 -24.55 -1.86
C GLN A 102 -1.29 -24.55 -0.40
N ILE A 103 -2.23 -24.44 0.53
CA ILE A 103 -1.94 -24.47 1.96
C ILE A 103 -1.75 -25.91 2.42
N VAL A 104 -0.54 -26.22 2.88
CA VAL A 104 -0.14 -27.51 3.47
C VAL A 104 -0.58 -27.59 4.94
N THR A 105 -0.47 -26.49 5.68
CA THR A 105 -0.99 -26.36 7.03
C THR A 105 -1.17 -24.89 7.40
N PHE A 106 -2.00 -24.61 8.39
CA PHE A 106 -2.08 -23.31 9.03
C PHE A 106 -2.48 -23.45 10.50
N VAL A 107 -2.03 -22.51 11.32
CA VAL A 107 -2.36 -22.45 12.75
C VAL A 107 -2.58 -21.00 13.18
N LEU A 108 -3.37 -20.84 14.25
CA LEU A 108 -3.49 -19.59 15.00
C LEU A 108 -2.77 -19.75 16.34
N THR A 109 -1.94 -18.78 16.71
CA THR A 109 -1.22 -18.78 17.98
C THR A 109 -1.37 -17.45 18.72
N CYS A 110 -1.22 -17.48 20.04
CA CYS A 110 -1.22 -16.27 20.87
C CYS A 110 0.08 -15.45 20.74
N GLU A 111 1.17 -16.10 20.30
CA GLU A 111 2.47 -15.47 20.08
C GLU A 111 3.21 -16.20 18.95
N GLU A 112 4.16 -15.51 18.32
CA GLU A 112 5.06 -16.07 17.33
C GLU A 112 6.34 -16.57 18.03
N SER A 113 6.27 -17.76 18.62
CA SER A 113 7.41 -18.38 19.31
C SER A 113 7.64 -19.81 18.83
N ALA A 114 8.91 -20.24 18.89
CA ALA A 114 9.28 -21.61 18.51
C ALA A 114 8.52 -22.66 19.33
N GLN A 115 8.27 -22.38 20.62
CA GLN A 115 7.51 -23.28 21.48
C GLN A 115 6.06 -23.48 21.00
N LYS A 116 5.40 -22.41 20.53
CA LYS A 116 4.01 -22.50 20.03
C LYS A 116 3.91 -23.11 18.63
N LEU A 117 4.94 -22.96 17.80
CA LEU A 117 4.96 -23.47 16.44
C LEU A 117 5.49 -24.90 16.33
N LEU A 118 6.30 -25.37 17.28
CA LEU A 118 6.88 -26.71 17.28
C LEU A 118 5.86 -27.84 17.06
N PRO A 119 4.65 -27.85 17.68
CA PRO A 119 3.66 -28.88 17.40
C PRO A 119 3.17 -28.90 15.95
N MET A 120 3.04 -27.73 15.31
CA MET A 120 2.69 -27.63 13.90
C MET A 120 3.81 -28.22 13.03
N CYS A 121 5.06 -27.84 13.27
CA CYS A 121 6.20 -28.33 12.50
C CYS A 121 6.33 -29.86 12.61
N ARG A 122 6.26 -30.41 13.83
CA ARG A 122 6.25 -31.87 14.06
C ARG A 122 5.10 -32.56 13.34
N GLY A 123 3.88 -32.03 13.48
CA GLY A 123 2.70 -32.62 12.84
C GLY A 123 2.80 -32.66 11.32
N VAL A 124 3.42 -31.66 10.68
CA VAL A 124 3.66 -31.68 9.23
C VAL A 124 4.75 -32.68 8.85
N MET A 125 5.88 -32.71 9.58
CA MET A 125 6.95 -33.67 9.31
C MET A 125 6.47 -35.13 9.44
N ASP A 126 5.73 -35.43 10.52
CA ASP A 126 5.11 -36.74 10.74
C ASP A 126 4.15 -37.10 9.61
N ARG A 127 3.33 -36.14 9.16
CA ARG A 127 2.38 -36.36 8.07
C ARG A 127 3.08 -36.69 6.76
N PHE A 128 4.15 -35.99 6.41
CA PHE A 128 4.96 -36.30 5.23
C PHE A 128 5.55 -37.71 5.32
N ARG A 129 6.14 -38.05 6.47
CA ARG A 129 6.71 -39.38 6.72
C ARG A 129 5.67 -40.49 6.61
N LEU A 130 4.51 -40.34 7.28
CA LEU A 130 3.43 -41.32 7.27
C LEU A 130 2.79 -41.51 5.89
N ALA A 131 2.74 -40.44 5.09
CA ALA A 131 2.26 -40.48 3.71
C ALA A 131 3.34 -40.90 2.69
N ASN A 132 4.51 -41.36 3.17
CA ASN A 132 5.65 -41.74 2.35
C ASN A 132 6.06 -40.67 1.33
N GLN A 133 5.98 -39.40 1.74
CA GLN A 133 6.39 -38.26 0.94
C GLN A 133 7.87 -37.95 1.18
N PRO A 134 8.60 -37.50 0.14
CA PRO A 134 9.97 -37.07 0.33
C PRO A 134 10.04 -35.82 1.22
N VAL A 135 11.16 -35.65 1.90
CA VAL A 135 11.49 -34.39 2.58
C VAL A 135 11.50 -33.25 1.54
N PRO A 136 10.87 -32.10 1.83
CA PRO A 136 10.96 -30.94 0.95
C PRO A 136 12.41 -30.54 0.72
N LYS A 137 12.75 -30.14 -0.51
CA LYS A 137 14.10 -29.71 -0.86
C LYS A 137 14.43 -28.32 -0.33
N ILE A 138 13.42 -27.44 -0.32
CA ILE A 138 13.59 -26.03 0.05
C ILE A 138 12.44 -25.59 0.96
N LEU A 139 12.78 -24.87 2.02
CA LEU A 139 11.85 -24.12 2.86
C LEU A 139 12.19 -22.62 2.80
N TYR A 140 11.29 -21.83 2.21
CA TYR A 140 11.36 -20.37 2.25
C TYR A 140 10.76 -19.81 3.53
N ILE A 141 11.44 -18.86 4.15
CA ILE A 141 11.03 -18.21 5.39
C ILE A 141 11.31 -16.70 5.39
N ASP A 142 10.67 -15.96 6.29
CA ASP A 142 10.79 -14.50 6.35
C ASP A 142 12.08 -14.04 7.05
N ARG A 143 12.53 -14.80 8.06
CA ARG A 143 13.68 -14.49 8.93
C ARG A 143 14.21 -15.72 9.64
N GLY A 144 15.46 -15.64 10.11
CA GLY A 144 16.08 -16.74 10.86
C GLY A 144 16.68 -17.85 9.98
N CYS A 145 17.03 -17.54 8.73
CA CYS A 145 17.67 -18.48 7.79
C CYS A 145 19.20 -18.53 7.96
N CYS A 146 19.81 -17.54 8.61
CA CYS A 146 21.27 -17.41 8.72
C CYS A 146 21.80 -18.10 9.99
N ARG A 147 22.80 -18.98 9.83
CA ARG A 147 23.51 -19.68 10.92
C ARG A 147 24.61 -18.86 11.61
N ALA A 148 24.54 -17.53 11.55
CA ALA A 148 25.63 -16.67 12.02
C ALA A 148 25.99 -16.86 13.51
N LYS A 149 25.07 -17.40 14.32
CA LYS A 149 25.23 -17.65 15.76
C LYS A 149 25.00 -19.12 16.14
N GLY A 150 25.16 -20.05 15.20
CA GLY A 150 24.84 -21.47 15.38
C GLY A 150 23.46 -21.86 14.86
N PRO A 151 22.95 -23.05 15.24
CA PRO A 151 21.67 -23.55 14.76
C PRO A 151 20.51 -22.60 15.07
N THR A 152 19.60 -22.45 14.11
CA THR A 152 18.47 -21.54 14.26
C THR A 152 17.30 -22.23 14.97
N ALA A 153 16.41 -21.47 15.62
CA ALA A 153 15.22 -22.06 16.23
C ALA A 153 14.34 -22.81 15.20
N LEU A 154 14.38 -22.37 13.94
CA LEU A 154 13.71 -23.05 12.83
C LEU A 154 14.35 -24.40 12.51
N GLU A 155 15.69 -24.47 12.52
CA GLU A 155 16.42 -25.73 12.37
C GLU A 155 16.03 -26.74 13.43
N THR A 156 15.95 -26.31 14.68
CA THR A 156 15.49 -27.18 15.77
C THR A 156 14.04 -27.63 15.58
N MET A 157 13.15 -26.78 15.07
CA MET A 157 11.75 -27.15 14.83
C MET A 157 11.56 -28.09 13.63
N PHE A 158 12.44 -28.02 12.62
CA PHE A 158 12.39 -28.83 11.40
C PHE A 158 13.56 -29.82 11.31
N GLN A 159 14.08 -30.28 12.45
CA GLN A 159 15.32 -31.06 12.53
C GLN A 159 15.34 -32.26 11.56
N GLU A 160 14.27 -33.05 11.51
CA GLU A 160 14.18 -34.24 10.63
C GLU A 160 14.29 -33.87 9.15
N TRP A 161 13.67 -32.77 8.74
CA TRP A 161 13.76 -32.29 7.35
C TRP A 161 15.15 -31.74 7.04
N PHE A 162 15.78 -31.03 7.99
CA PHE A 162 17.15 -30.57 7.84
C PHE A 162 18.16 -31.71 7.72
N ASP A 163 18.02 -32.72 8.58
CA ASP A 163 18.85 -33.94 8.54
C ASP A 163 18.61 -34.72 7.24
N GLY A 164 17.40 -34.63 6.68
CA GLY A 164 17.03 -35.14 5.36
C GLY A 164 17.50 -34.30 4.16
N GLY A 165 18.27 -33.23 4.38
CA GLY A 165 18.87 -32.41 3.32
C GLY A 165 18.04 -31.22 2.83
N MET A 166 16.95 -30.85 3.54
CA MET A 166 16.20 -29.62 3.23
C MET A 166 17.09 -28.38 3.42
N VAL A 167 17.05 -27.47 2.45
CA VAL A 167 17.72 -26.18 2.53
C VAL A 167 16.72 -25.10 2.95
N VAL A 168 17.12 -24.24 3.88
CA VAL A 168 16.34 -23.06 4.23
C VAL A 168 16.83 -21.84 3.47
N CYS A 169 15.88 -21.16 2.83
CA CYS A 169 16.12 -19.96 2.05
C CYS A 169 15.31 -18.79 2.59
N LEU A 170 15.84 -17.58 2.40
CA LEU A 170 15.09 -16.38 2.68
C LEU A 170 14.06 -16.14 1.57
N ASP A 171 12.83 -15.86 1.96
CA ASP A 171 11.77 -15.46 1.04
C ASP A 171 12.13 -14.14 0.35
N ILE A 172 11.98 -14.11 -0.97
CA ILE A 172 12.41 -12.97 -1.79
C ILE A 172 11.59 -11.71 -1.49
N PHE A 173 10.28 -11.84 -1.24
CA PHE A 173 9.44 -10.72 -0.90
C PHE A 173 9.95 -10.08 0.39
N HIS A 174 10.17 -10.87 1.44
CA HIS A 174 10.74 -10.38 2.69
C HIS A 174 12.16 -9.82 2.54
N TRP A 175 13.00 -10.44 1.70
CA TRP A 175 14.34 -9.91 1.41
C TRP A 175 14.27 -8.51 0.78
N ILE A 176 13.39 -8.29 -0.22
CA ILE A 176 13.16 -6.98 -0.84
C ILE A 176 12.63 -5.96 0.18
N HIS A 177 11.77 -6.40 1.10
CA HIS A 177 11.19 -5.56 2.14
C HIS A 177 12.16 -5.13 3.25
N ARG A 178 13.31 -5.80 3.40
CA ARG A 178 14.36 -5.33 4.32
C ARG A 178 14.95 -3.98 3.93
N PHE A 179 14.91 -3.61 2.65
CA PHE A 179 15.37 -2.30 2.19
C PHE A 179 14.49 -1.14 2.66
N ASP A 180 13.26 -1.40 3.13
CA ASP A 180 12.36 -0.35 3.64
C ASP A 180 12.96 0.39 4.83
N ALA A 181 13.88 -0.24 5.56
CA ALA A 181 14.65 0.40 6.61
C ALA A 181 15.43 1.64 6.11
N ALA A 182 15.87 1.65 4.85
CA ALA A 182 16.61 2.75 4.22
C ALA A 182 15.70 3.76 3.49
N ILE A 183 14.41 3.46 3.33
CA ILE A 183 13.47 4.28 2.57
C ILE A 183 12.67 5.18 3.51
N ARG A 184 12.38 6.41 3.09
CA ARG A 184 11.62 7.36 3.92
C ARG A 184 10.19 6.89 4.20
N THR A 185 9.47 6.49 3.16
CA THR A 185 8.08 6.00 3.21
C THR A 185 7.78 5.20 1.95
N ASP A 186 6.92 4.20 2.09
CA ASP A 186 6.34 3.43 0.98
C ASP A 186 5.41 4.27 0.09
N ALA A 187 4.94 5.43 0.57
CA ALA A 187 4.17 6.39 -0.22
C ALA A 187 5.04 7.25 -1.16
N HIS A 188 6.37 7.12 -1.12
CA HIS A 188 7.25 7.90 -1.98
C HIS A 188 7.04 7.56 -3.47
N SER A 189 7.00 8.57 -4.34
CA SER A 189 6.72 8.39 -5.78
C SER A 189 7.69 7.42 -6.49
N LYS A 190 8.92 7.28 -5.98
CA LYS A 190 9.96 6.36 -6.50
C LYS A 190 9.98 4.97 -5.85
N TYR A 191 9.14 4.71 -4.85
CA TYR A 191 9.16 3.46 -4.08
C TYR A 191 8.92 2.22 -4.95
N ALA A 192 7.85 2.24 -5.76
CA ALA A 192 7.51 1.11 -6.63
C ALA A 192 8.61 0.81 -7.67
N MET A 193 9.22 1.86 -8.22
CA MET A 193 10.36 1.74 -9.15
C MET A 193 11.56 1.07 -8.48
N PHE A 194 11.91 1.49 -7.26
CA PHE A 194 13.00 0.88 -6.51
C PHE A 194 12.73 -0.59 -6.18
N LYS A 195 11.52 -0.92 -5.74
CA LYS A 195 11.11 -2.32 -5.50
C LYS A 195 11.21 -3.18 -6.75
N SER A 196 10.79 -2.64 -7.90
CA SER A 196 10.92 -3.33 -9.18
C SER A 196 12.40 -3.51 -9.59
N ALA A 197 13.25 -2.51 -9.34
CA ALA A 197 14.68 -2.62 -9.59
C ALA A 197 15.35 -3.68 -8.70
N LEU A 198 14.98 -3.75 -7.41
CA LEU A 198 15.44 -4.79 -6.49
C LEU A 198 15.01 -6.19 -6.96
N ALA A 199 13.75 -6.35 -7.38
CA ALA A 199 13.27 -7.62 -7.92
C ALA A 199 14.04 -8.04 -9.18
N GLY A 200 14.23 -7.12 -10.13
CA GLY A 200 15.00 -7.37 -11.36
C GLY A 200 16.51 -7.54 -11.14
N ALA A 201 17.05 -7.08 -10.00
CA ALA A 201 18.43 -7.31 -9.61
C ALA A 201 18.66 -8.71 -9.01
N VAL A 202 17.60 -9.37 -8.53
CA VAL A 202 17.67 -10.71 -7.93
C VAL A 202 17.18 -11.78 -8.89
N LEU A 203 16.16 -11.49 -9.68
CA LEU A 203 15.51 -12.45 -10.57
C LEU A 203 15.86 -12.17 -12.02
N ALA A 204 16.14 -13.23 -12.76
CA ALA A 204 16.24 -13.22 -14.21
C ALA A 204 15.34 -14.31 -14.79
N TYR A 205 14.94 -14.14 -16.05
CA TYR A 205 14.31 -15.23 -16.78
C TYR A 205 15.32 -16.33 -17.08
N ASN A 206 14.89 -17.59 -16.94
CA ASN A 206 15.68 -18.72 -17.38
C ASN A 206 15.93 -18.57 -18.89
N ARG A 207 17.22 -18.56 -19.26
CA ARG A 207 17.63 -18.28 -20.64
C ARG A 207 17.10 -19.31 -21.62
N THR A 208 17.19 -20.60 -21.29
CA THR A 208 16.74 -21.69 -22.17
C THR A 208 15.24 -21.64 -22.39
N ASP A 209 14.46 -21.42 -21.32
CA ASP A 209 13.00 -21.30 -21.45
C ASP A 209 12.61 -20.07 -22.29
N LEU A 210 13.34 -18.95 -22.13
CA LEU A 210 13.10 -17.72 -22.88
C LEU A 210 13.45 -17.88 -24.38
N GLU A 211 14.55 -18.56 -24.70
CA GLU A 211 14.94 -18.89 -26.07
C GLU A 211 13.86 -19.72 -26.77
N LEU A 212 13.34 -20.75 -26.10
CA LEU A 212 12.22 -21.56 -26.61
C LEU A 212 10.94 -20.74 -26.83
N LEU A 213 10.63 -19.82 -25.92
CA LEU A 213 9.47 -18.93 -26.08
C LEU A 213 9.64 -17.98 -27.28
N ILE A 214 10.85 -17.42 -27.47
CA ILE A 214 11.17 -16.57 -28.62
C ILE A 214 10.99 -17.34 -29.92
N GLU A 215 11.52 -18.57 -30.00
CA GLU A 215 11.35 -19.45 -31.16
C GLU A 215 9.87 -19.72 -31.46
N ALA A 216 9.08 -20.05 -30.42
CA ALA A 216 7.65 -20.28 -30.57
C ALA A 216 6.87 -19.04 -31.04
N VAL A 217 7.26 -17.85 -30.61
CA VAL A 217 6.66 -16.58 -31.08
C VAL A 217 7.04 -16.32 -32.54
N ARG A 218 8.32 -16.50 -32.91
CA ARG A 218 8.80 -16.32 -34.28
C ARG A 218 8.13 -17.28 -35.26
N ALA A 219 7.88 -18.53 -34.84
CA ALA A 219 7.22 -19.53 -35.67
C ALA A 219 5.78 -19.18 -36.07
N LYS A 220 5.12 -18.25 -35.37
CA LYS A 220 3.76 -17.79 -35.72
C LYS A 220 3.73 -16.94 -37.00
N ASP A 221 4.81 -16.20 -37.26
CA ASP A 221 4.95 -15.35 -38.45
C ASP A 221 6.43 -15.17 -38.83
N PRO A 222 7.03 -16.18 -39.49
CA PRO A 222 8.47 -16.18 -39.77
C PRO A 222 8.94 -15.01 -40.63
N ASP A 223 8.09 -14.51 -41.53
CA ASP A 223 8.44 -13.43 -42.45
C ASP A 223 8.53 -12.09 -41.72
N THR A 224 7.57 -11.80 -40.84
CA THR A 224 7.59 -10.59 -40.00
C THR A 224 8.78 -10.57 -39.05
N PHE A 225 9.16 -11.72 -38.48
CA PHE A 225 10.20 -11.78 -37.45
C PHE A 225 11.63 -12.01 -37.98
N ARG A 226 11.82 -12.17 -39.31
CA ARG A 226 13.13 -12.47 -39.91
C ARG A 226 14.24 -11.48 -39.53
N SER A 227 13.92 -10.19 -39.41
CA SER A 227 14.87 -9.13 -39.08
C SER A 227 14.71 -8.56 -37.66
N VAL A 228 13.82 -9.12 -36.84
CA VAL A 228 13.53 -8.60 -35.50
C VAL A 228 14.49 -9.20 -34.49
N SER A 229 15.17 -8.34 -33.73
CA SER A 229 16.11 -8.78 -32.68
C SER A 229 15.40 -9.56 -31.58
N GLU A 230 16.10 -10.45 -30.87
CA GLU A 230 15.51 -11.19 -29.74
C GLU A 230 14.98 -10.26 -28.65
N GLN A 231 15.70 -9.17 -28.39
CA GLN A 231 15.30 -8.16 -27.41
C GLN A 231 13.96 -7.51 -27.80
N ASP A 232 13.78 -7.19 -29.08
CA ASP A 232 12.53 -6.61 -29.57
C ASP A 232 11.39 -7.64 -29.62
N VAL A 233 11.67 -8.92 -29.92
CA VAL A 233 10.68 -10.00 -29.80
C VAL A 233 10.14 -10.05 -28.37
N VAL A 234 11.02 -10.09 -27.37
CA VAL A 234 10.61 -10.15 -25.96
C VAL A 234 9.88 -8.87 -25.54
N ARG A 235 10.36 -7.70 -25.95
CA ARG A 235 9.80 -6.42 -25.51
C ARG A 235 8.45 -6.10 -26.13
N LEU A 236 8.24 -6.45 -27.41
CA LEU A 236 7.09 -5.99 -28.18
C LEU A 236 6.05 -7.09 -28.45
N TYR A 237 6.46 -8.36 -28.44
CA TYR A 237 5.62 -9.47 -28.92
C TYR A 237 5.40 -10.58 -27.91
N VAL A 238 6.20 -10.64 -26.84
CA VAL A 238 5.99 -11.57 -25.74
C VAL A 238 5.13 -10.89 -24.67
N THR A 239 4.01 -11.52 -24.32
CA THR A 239 3.14 -11.02 -23.26
C THR A 239 3.65 -11.43 -21.88
N ARG A 240 3.23 -10.68 -20.85
CA ARG A 240 3.50 -11.04 -19.44
C ARG A 240 2.95 -12.42 -19.08
N ASP A 241 1.78 -12.77 -19.63
CA ASP A 241 1.14 -14.05 -19.41
C ASP A 241 1.96 -15.21 -19.98
N GLN A 242 2.53 -15.04 -21.18
CA GLN A 242 3.43 -16.03 -21.77
C GLN A 242 4.70 -16.22 -20.93
N LEU A 243 5.30 -15.13 -20.44
CA LEU A 243 6.46 -15.22 -19.55
C LEU A 243 6.12 -15.99 -18.28
N GLN A 244 4.99 -15.70 -17.66
CA GLN A 244 4.56 -16.35 -16.42
C GLN A 244 4.30 -17.86 -16.58
N HIS A 245 3.74 -18.28 -17.72
CA HIS A 245 3.37 -19.68 -17.95
C HIS A 245 4.49 -20.51 -18.56
N HIS A 246 5.42 -19.89 -19.30
CA HIS A 246 6.40 -20.63 -20.12
C HIS A 246 7.85 -20.38 -19.74
N VAL A 247 8.16 -19.38 -18.91
CA VAL A 247 9.54 -19.00 -18.60
C VAL A 247 9.75 -18.98 -17.10
N ARG A 248 10.55 -19.93 -16.58
CA ARG A 248 10.90 -19.92 -15.16
C ARG A 248 11.74 -18.71 -14.83
N MET A 249 11.60 -18.21 -13.60
CA MET A 249 12.55 -17.25 -13.05
C MET A 249 13.65 -17.98 -12.29
N VAL A 250 14.87 -17.48 -12.41
CA VAL A 250 16.06 -17.95 -11.70
C VAL A 250 16.63 -16.82 -10.86
N THR A 251 17.22 -17.18 -9.72
CA THR A 251 17.92 -16.22 -8.87
C THR A 251 19.32 -15.98 -9.41
N LEU A 252 19.69 -14.72 -9.56
CA LEU A 252 21.05 -14.30 -9.89
C LEU A 252 22.02 -14.59 -8.74
N GLY A 253 23.27 -14.93 -9.10
CA GLY A 253 24.32 -15.16 -8.11
C GLY A 253 24.61 -13.93 -7.26
N ALA A 254 25.06 -14.14 -6.03
CA ALA A 254 25.23 -13.08 -5.02
C ALA A 254 26.04 -11.86 -5.51
N GLN A 255 27.13 -12.09 -6.26
CA GLN A 255 27.96 -11.01 -6.81
C GLN A 255 27.21 -10.14 -7.83
N GLN A 256 26.49 -10.77 -8.75
CA GLN A 256 25.73 -10.05 -9.77
C GLN A 256 24.56 -9.28 -9.14
N THR A 257 23.85 -9.93 -8.21
CA THR A 257 22.79 -9.33 -7.41
C THR A 257 23.30 -8.09 -6.66
N PHE A 258 24.43 -8.21 -5.96
CA PHE A 258 25.06 -7.09 -5.26
C PHE A 258 25.41 -5.94 -6.20
N ARG A 259 26.04 -6.24 -7.35
CA ARG A 259 26.40 -5.23 -8.35
C ARG A 259 25.18 -4.47 -8.87
N LEU A 260 24.12 -5.17 -9.24
CA LEU A 260 22.90 -4.57 -9.79
C LEU A 260 22.18 -3.71 -8.75
N ILE A 261 22.09 -4.18 -7.51
CA ILE A 261 21.53 -3.40 -6.39
C ILE A 261 22.35 -2.13 -6.15
N HIS A 262 23.68 -2.26 -6.11
CA HIS A 262 24.57 -1.11 -5.90
C HIS A 262 24.37 -0.06 -7.00
N LEU A 263 24.31 -0.46 -8.27
CA LEU A 263 24.04 0.46 -9.37
C LEU A 263 22.67 1.14 -9.24
N ALA A 264 21.63 0.38 -8.90
CA ALA A 264 20.29 0.94 -8.71
C ALA A 264 20.24 1.94 -7.54
N ILE A 265 20.95 1.66 -6.44
CA ILE A 265 21.04 2.55 -5.29
C ILE A 265 21.79 3.82 -5.64
N GLU A 266 22.96 3.73 -6.29
CA GLU A 266 23.74 4.92 -6.66
C GLU A 266 22.98 5.84 -7.61
N GLU A 267 22.28 5.28 -8.61
CA GLU A 267 21.40 6.04 -9.50
C GLU A 267 20.30 6.78 -8.72
N LEU A 268 19.63 6.09 -7.79
CA LEU A 268 18.54 6.64 -7.00
C LEU A 268 19.00 7.52 -5.82
N LYS A 269 20.29 7.55 -5.50
CA LYS A 269 20.85 8.58 -4.62
C LYS A 269 20.97 9.92 -5.34
N GLY A 270 21.10 9.89 -6.67
CA GLY A 270 21.13 11.07 -7.51
C GLY A 270 19.74 11.67 -7.81
N PRO A 271 19.66 12.57 -8.81
CA PRO A 271 18.42 13.24 -9.19
C PRO A 271 17.26 12.28 -9.53
N ALA A 272 17.55 11.08 -10.02
CA ALA A 272 16.54 10.09 -10.41
C ALA A 272 15.66 9.63 -9.22
N GLY A 273 16.21 9.64 -8.01
CA GLY A 273 15.51 9.26 -6.78
C GLY A 273 14.81 10.41 -6.06
N LEU A 274 14.86 11.64 -6.59
CA LEU A 274 14.10 12.76 -6.06
C LEU A 274 12.65 12.74 -6.55
N ASP A 275 11.71 13.12 -5.70
CA ASP A 275 10.34 13.41 -6.11
C ASP A 275 10.19 14.81 -6.72
N GLN A 276 8.96 15.18 -7.09
CA GLN A 276 8.65 16.50 -7.68
C GLN A 276 8.99 17.68 -6.77
N SER A 277 9.11 17.45 -5.46
CA SER A 277 9.47 18.45 -4.46
C SER A 277 10.96 18.41 -4.10
N GLY A 278 11.77 17.59 -4.78
CA GLY A 278 13.19 17.43 -4.50
C GLY A 278 13.49 16.58 -3.27
N VAL A 279 12.52 15.82 -2.76
CA VAL A 279 12.72 14.95 -1.59
C VAL A 279 13.29 13.62 -2.06
N SER A 280 14.35 13.15 -1.40
CA SER A 280 14.99 11.87 -1.73
C SER A 280 14.14 10.67 -1.33
N LEU A 281 14.17 9.60 -2.13
CA LEU A 281 13.62 8.30 -1.79
C LEU A 281 14.25 7.73 -0.51
N PHE A 282 15.57 7.83 -0.41
CA PHE A 282 16.34 7.30 0.71
C PHE A 282 16.30 8.26 1.90
N LYS A 283 16.42 7.70 3.11
CA LYS A 283 16.64 8.50 4.31
C LYS A 283 18.00 9.21 4.19
N THR A 284 17.98 10.52 4.03
CA THR A 284 19.21 11.33 4.17
C THR A 284 19.56 11.46 5.65
N PRO A 285 20.82 11.25 6.05
CA PRO A 285 21.28 11.65 7.38
C PRO A 285 21.20 13.17 7.47
N GLY A 286 20.17 13.66 8.16
CA GLY A 286 19.83 15.07 8.23
C GLY A 286 18.46 15.24 8.90
N PRO A 287 18.39 15.78 10.12
CA PRO A 287 17.19 15.71 10.96
C PRO A 287 15.97 16.46 10.40
N HIS A 288 16.16 17.33 9.39
CA HIS A 288 15.15 18.31 8.99
C HIS A 288 14.88 18.41 7.47
N CYS A 289 15.35 17.47 6.64
CA CYS A 289 15.28 17.58 5.16
C CYS A 289 13.87 17.84 4.59
N ALA A 290 12.81 17.36 5.26
CA ALA A 290 11.41 17.64 4.89
C ALA A 290 10.69 18.57 5.88
N ALA A 291 11.33 18.94 6.99
CA ALA A 291 10.75 19.80 8.00
C ALA A 291 10.68 21.26 7.53
N ARG A 292 11.72 21.77 6.86
CA ARG A 292 11.77 23.17 6.40
C ARG A 292 10.62 23.52 5.44
N PRO A 293 10.38 22.76 4.34
CA PRO A 293 9.23 23.03 3.46
C PRO A 293 7.89 22.88 4.18
N TYR A 294 7.75 21.89 5.07
CA TYR A 294 6.52 21.68 5.82
C TYR A 294 6.21 22.84 6.77
N GLN A 295 7.22 23.36 7.47
CA GLN A 295 7.07 24.54 8.33
C GLN A 295 6.61 25.76 7.53
N VAL A 296 7.16 25.98 6.33
CA VAL A 296 6.71 27.06 5.43
C VAL A 296 5.24 26.87 5.04
N TYR A 297 4.82 25.66 4.68
CA TYR A 297 3.41 25.38 4.38
C TYR A 297 2.49 25.60 5.59
N LEU A 298 2.91 25.15 6.77
CA LEU A 298 2.15 25.29 8.00
C LEU A 298 1.96 26.78 8.37
N ILE A 299 3.06 27.53 8.46
CA ILE A 299 3.01 28.96 8.81
C ILE A 299 2.21 29.74 7.76
N SER A 300 2.51 29.52 6.47
CA SER A 300 1.80 30.24 5.41
C SER A 300 0.31 29.88 5.35
N GLY A 301 -0.05 28.61 5.57
CA GLY A 301 -1.44 28.16 5.64
C GLY A 301 -2.21 28.81 6.78
N ILE A 302 -1.65 28.81 7.99
CA ILE A 302 -2.27 29.42 9.17
C ILE A 302 -2.39 30.94 9.01
N ALA A 303 -1.36 31.62 8.50
CA ALA A 303 -1.41 33.06 8.25
C ALA A 303 -2.52 33.44 7.24
N ARG A 304 -2.69 32.66 6.16
CA ARG A 304 -3.76 32.86 5.18
C ARG A 304 -5.14 32.58 5.77
N TRP A 305 -5.28 31.47 6.49
CA TRP A 305 -6.52 31.13 7.19
C TRP A 305 -6.95 32.23 8.16
N ASN A 306 -6.02 32.76 8.96
CA ASN A 306 -6.30 33.86 9.87
C ASN A 306 -6.72 35.12 9.11
N CYS A 307 -6.06 35.44 8.00
CA CYS A 307 -6.46 36.56 7.15
C CYS A 307 -7.89 36.41 6.60
N ASP A 308 -8.25 35.22 6.12
CA ASP A 308 -9.60 34.91 5.61
C ASP A 308 -10.64 35.00 6.75
N ARG A 309 -10.31 34.48 7.93
CA ARG A 309 -11.19 34.58 9.11
C ARG A 309 -11.38 36.01 9.60
N SER A 310 -10.33 36.82 9.60
CA SER A 310 -10.44 38.25 9.93
C SER A 310 -11.32 38.99 8.93
N SER A 311 -11.23 38.66 7.64
CA SER A 311 -12.11 39.23 6.61
C SER A 311 -13.58 38.90 6.86
N ASP A 312 -13.87 37.63 7.17
CA ASP A 312 -15.25 37.17 7.37
C ASP A 312 -15.85 37.63 8.70
N ALA A 313 -15.01 37.98 9.68
CA ALA A 313 -15.45 38.51 10.97
C ALA A 313 -15.97 39.96 10.89
N VAL A 314 -15.78 40.66 9.75
CA VAL A 314 -16.24 42.04 9.58
C VAL A 314 -17.75 42.07 9.36
N PHE A 315 -18.47 42.71 10.28
CA PHE A 315 -19.91 42.94 10.15
C PHE A 315 -20.23 43.82 8.93
N GLY A 316 -21.26 43.44 8.17
CA GLY A 316 -21.74 44.21 7.01
C GLY A 316 -21.05 43.90 5.68
N GLY A 317 -20.26 42.82 5.58
CA GLY A 317 -19.74 42.32 4.30
C GLY A 317 -18.59 43.14 3.70
N LYS A 318 -18.03 44.09 4.44
CA LYS A 318 -16.82 44.85 4.09
C LYS A 318 -15.53 44.05 4.36
N GLY A 319 -15.52 42.80 3.91
CA GLY A 319 -14.33 41.95 3.97
C GLY A 319 -13.22 42.49 3.07
N ARG A 320 -12.14 41.73 2.95
CA ARG A 320 -11.00 42.13 2.13
C ARG A 320 -11.36 42.27 0.65
N HIS A 321 -10.83 43.30 0.00
CA HIS A 321 -11.04 43.53 -1.43
C HIS A 321 -10.02 42.77 -2.31
N HIS A 322 -8.81 42.53 -1.80
CA HIS A 322 -7.72 41.89 -2.54
C HIS A 322 -7.35 40.51 -1.99
N ARG A 323 -7.00 39.60 -2.90
CA ARG A 323 -6.56 38.22 -2.61
C ARG A 323 -5.09 38.10 -2.16
N THR A 324 -4.38 39.22 -1.91
CA THR A 324 -2.96 39.21 -1.56
C THR A 324 -2.72 38.97 -0.07
N TYR A 325 -2.05 37.89 0.34
CA TYR A 325 -1.81 37.62 1.76
C TYR A 325 -0.59 38.31 2.36
N SER A 326 0.11 39.14 1.58
CA SER A 326 1.32 39.82 2.04
C SER A 326 1.00 41.10 2.82
N ALA A 327 1.10 41.02 4.15
CA ALA A 327 0.86 42.17 5.03
C ALA A 327 1.73 43.41 4.70
N PRO A 328 3.05 43.30 4.39
CA PRO A 328 3.85 44.46 3.99
C PRO A 328 3.38 45.12 2.70
N LEU A 329 2.86 44.34 1.74
CA LEU A 329 2.31 44.89 0.50
C LEU A 329 1.01 45.64 0.76
N ILE A 330 0.12 45.07 1.57
CA ILE A 330 -1.16 45.73 1.94
C ILE A 330 -0.88 47.02 2.71
N HIS A 331 0.06 47.00 3.67
CA HIS A 331 0.41 48.18 4.44
C HIS A 331 0.91 49.31 3.52
N ARG A 332 1.87 49.02 2.62
CA ARG A 332 2.37 50.03 1.65
C ARG A 332 1.28 50.55 0.73
N LEU A 333 0.37 49.69 0.28
CA LEU A 333 -0.76 50.08 -0.55
C LEU A 333 -1.66 51.07 0.19
N ASN A 334 -2.10 50.71 1.41
CA ASN A 334 -2.92 51.58 2.25
C ASN A 334 -2.23 52.91 2.55
N THR A 335 -0.94 52.90 2.90
CA THR A 335 -0.17 54.14 3.17
C THR A 335 -0.15 55.07 1.95
N ARG A 336 0.10 54.52 0.75
CA ARG A 336 0.15 55.32 -0.48
C ARG A 336 -1.23 55.85 -0.88
N CYS A 337 -2.27 55.02 -0.78
CA CYS A 337 -3.63 55.46 -1.08
C CYS A 337 -4.10 56.53 -0.10
N GLN A 338 -3.76 56.42 1.18
CA GLN A 338 -4.07 57.44 2.17
C GLN A 338 -3.37 58.77 1.85
N GLN A 339 -2.11 58.73 1.41
CA GLN A 339 -1.34 59.92 1.04
C GLN A 339 -1.85 60.59 -0.24
N LEU A 340 -2.27 59.81 -1.23
CA LEU A 340 -2.64 60.32 -2.56
C LEU A 340 -4.12 60.66 -2.69
N PHE A 341 -4.99 59.87 -2.06
CA PHE A 341 -6.45 59.92 -2.25
C PHE A 341 -7.21 60.18 -0.95
N GLY A 342 -6.53 60.21 0.21
CA GLY A 342 -7.18 60.44 1.51
C GLY A 342 -7.94 59.23 2.06
N GLU A 343 -7.86 58.07 1.41
CA GLU A 343 -8.58 56.84 1.76
C GLU A 343 -7.67 55.60 1.79
N THR A 344 -8.04 54.59 2.57
CA THR A 344 -7.36 53.28 2.60
C THR A 344 -8.11 52.24 1.79
N VAL A 345 -7.39 51.34 1.13
CA VAL A 345 -7.96 50.31 0.25
C VAL A 345 -8.48 49.10 1.04
N GLU A 346 -7.78 48.71 2.10
CA GLU A 346 -8.18 47.64 3.00
C GLU A 346 -8.42 48.26 4.40
N GLU A 347 -9.61 48.85 4.61
CA GLU A 347 -9.97 49.58 5.84
C GLU A 347 -9.81 48.73 7.12
N ASN A 348 -10.11 47.42 7.01
CA ASN A 348 -10.06 46.48 8.14
C ASN A 348 -8.69 45.81 8.31
N PHE A 349 -7.71 46.15 7.47
CA PHE A 349 -6.35 45.60 7.60
C PHE A 349 -5.68 46.16 8.86
N ARG A 350 -5.16 45.24 9.68
CA ARG A 350 -4.27 45.57 10.79
C ARG A 350 -2.86 45.18 10.42
N ALA A 351 -1.93 46.14 10.51
CA ALA A 351 -0.52 45.83 10.36
C ALA A 351 -0.10 44.80 11.44
N PRO A 352 0.80 43.85 11.10
CA PRO A 352 1.39 42.97 12.10
C PRO A 352 1.96 43.80 13.24
N ALA A 353 1.70 43.38 14.48
CA ALA A 353 2.26 44.05 15.65
C ALA A 353 3.78 43.86 15.67
N GLU A 354 4.51 44.93 15.97
CA GLU A 354 5.96 44.88 16.15
C GLU A 354 6.24 44.42 17.58
N VAL A 355 6.34 43.10 17.76
CA VAL A 355 6.54 42.44 19.05
C VAL A 355 7.81 41.61 18.97
N ASP A 356 8.75 41.87 19.88
CA ASP A 356 9.90 40.99 20.12
C ASP A 356 9.43 39.81 20.99
N SER A 357 9.23 38.64 20.36
CA SER A 357 8.68 37.44 21.01
C SER A 357 9.55 36.23 20.74
N ASN A 358 9.84 35.47 21.79
CA ASN A 358 10.52 34.17 21.72
C ASN A 358 9.52 32.99 21.55
N GLU A 359 8.26 33.28 21.20
CA GLU A 359 7.24 32.26 20.96
C GLU A 359 7.59 31.41 19.73
N LEU A 360 7.64 30.09 19.92
CA LEU A 360 7.96 29.13 18.87
C LEU A 360 6.68 28.59 18.21
N LEU A 361 6.65 28.53 16.88
CA LEU A 361 5.49 28.05 16.13
C LEU A 361 5.76 26.71 15.44
N GLY A 362 4.77 25.81 15.43
CA GLY A 362 4.83 24.58 14.64
C GLY A 362 6.04 23.70 14.94
N LEU A 363 6.86 23.44 13.92
CA LEU A 363 8.04 22.58 14.04
C LEU A 363 9.16 23.20 14.89
N GLU A 364 9.23 24.53 15.04
CA GLU A 364 10.20 25.17 15.95
C GLU A 364 9.96 24.72 17.39
N TYR A 365 8.70 24.72 17.82
CA TYR A 365 8.30 24.23 19.14
C TYR A 365 8.49 22.71 19.27
N LEU A 366 8.20 21.95 18.22
CA LEU A 366 8.40 20.49 18.24
C LEU A 366 9.89 20.13 18.42
N PHE A 367 10.78 20.80 17.69
CA PHE A 367 12.20 20.49 17.76
C PHE A 367 12.88 21.06 19.00
N SER A 368 12.36 22.13 19.61
CA SER A 368 12.85 22.59 20.91
C SER A 368 12.60 21.59 22.04
N GLN A 369 11.67 20.65 21.86
CA GLN A 369 11.41 19.55 22.80
C GLN A 369 12.35 18.36 22.63
N SER A 370 13.13 18.33 21.55
CA SER A 370 14.02 17.21 21.23
C SER A 370 15.38 17.43 21.91
N THR A 371 15.80 16.50 22.76
CA THR A 371 17.06 16.58 23.50
C THR A 371 18.26 16.35 22.57
N GLY A 372 18.76 17.42 21.93
CA GLY A 372 20.17 17.58 21.54
C GLY A 372 20.71 16.85 20.30
N GLU A 373 20.00 15.90 19.70
CA GLU A 373 20.58 15.12 18.57
C GLU A 373 20.33 15.73 17.18
N SER A 374 19.44 16.73 17.05
CA SER A 374 18.96 17.23 15.75
C SER A 374 19.62 18.54 15.27
N GLY A 375 20.43 19.22 16.09
CA GLY A 375 20.88 20.59 15.79
C GLY A 375 19.73 21.63 15.88
N PRO A 376 20.05 22.94 15.80
CA PRO A 376 19.05 23.99 15.87
C PRO A 376 18.19 24.02 14.60
N PHE A 377 16.86 24.11 14.76
CA PHE A 377 15.90 24.36 13.68
C PHE A 377 15.31 25.76 13.90
N SER A 378 15.69 26.73 13.06
CA SER A 378 15.18 28.11 13.13
C SER A 378 14.64 28.62 11.80
N LEU A 379 13.79 29.64 11.88
CA LEU A 379 13.28 30.38 10.72
C LEU A 379 14.40 31.06 9.91
N GLU A 380 15.47 31.55 10.53
CA GLU A 380 16.59 32.19 9.81
C GLU A 380 17.27 31.20 8.85
N ASP A 381 17.47 29.95 9.30
CA ASP A 381 18.05 28.89 8.47
C ASP A 381 17.17 28.55 7.26
N ILE A 382 15.84 28.61 7.42
CA ILE A 382 14.89 28.37 6.33
C ILE A 382 15.01 29.47 5.27
N ILE A 383 15.12 30.73 5.69
CA ILE A 383 15.24 31.88 4.79
C ILE A 383 16.56 31.81 4.01
N TYR A 384 17.66 31.50 4.70
CA TYR A 384 18.98 31.34 4.09
C TYR A 384 18.99 30.23 3.02
N ASP A 385 18.41 29.06 3.33
CA ASP A 385 18.28 27.93 2.41
C ASP A 385 17.48 28.28 1.14
N VAL A 386 16.38 29.03 1.28
CA VAL A 386 15.52 29.42 0.16
C VAL A 386 16.20 30.46 -0.73
N GLN A 387 17.03 31.33 -0.16
CA GLN A 387 17.77 32.35 -0.91
C GLN A 387 18.98 31.78 -1.67
N MET A 388 19.68 30.79 -1.12
CA MET A 388 20.84 30.14 -1.76
C MET A 388 20.46 29.12 -2.86
N ARG A 389 19.19 28.70 -2.95
CA ARG A 389 18.68 27.80 -3.99
C ARG A 389 18.07 28.52 -5.21
N ARG A 390 18.17 29.85 -5.26
CA ARG A 390 17.94 30.66 -6.47
C ARG A 390 19.27 30.95 -7.14
#